data_AF-G8X709-F1
#
_entry.id   AF-G8X709-F1
#
_cell.length_a   1.000
_cell.length_b   1.000
_cell.length_c   1.000
_cell.angle_alpha   90.00
_cell.angle_beta   90.00
_cell.angle_gamma   90.00
#
_symmetry.space_group_name_H-M   'P 1'
#
loop_
_entity.id
_entity.type
_entity.pdbx_description
1 polymer ?
#
loop_
_entity_poly.entity_id
_entity_poly.type
_entity_poly.pdbx_seq_one_letter_code
_entity_poly.pdbx_strand_id
1 'polypeptide(L)'
;MKKMILLLSINLLLSCSKDKELNDLKPDDKTNMTTDVVVSVDPTEEELMKYFDIESTQDIDKAANNITTIRESKKIEAKELSVKEAIIEKKDVEQGIITVKVSGKFAAKVFSKTYTFSNFVQKPYDSYMLSRANVSWKPEFEKKPEELTGIDFDAFYRLNKKDLITMEYLSKWVDIYSSNPPSGKFYKFTPEDLKNTEIVEVTYTDRAFNFRIKYKNTVGNYMRLSFDKNVYYKTKVSLNKDQIKKYYVQGTFEYFGDFYADLTNVSNDFNLELVDNSKNLDRSENAISCRLSLLTKNDVELANFEYDFEGFKPLSDLSKELVVQTTSELNQYMIRYLINTPDGNVLEKVKKTSHRWIKMAQFGVIRKDNIINTLGGSSVIRLPDNQLALKLRNGEATQNNISVEALLPISTRVLHQDILLINPYFQINSAVKKQGKLIVELELYNVNEQSLKNLKREIEIEL
;
A
#
# COMPACT_ATOMS: atom_id res chain seq x y z
N MET A 1 -4.78 -24.41 -5.37
CA MET A 1 -4.48 -25.52 -6.31
C MET A 1 -4.09 -24.94 -7.66
N LYS A 2 -3.19 -25.63 -8.39
CA LYS A 2 -2.38 -25.17 -9.55
C LYS A 2 -1.15 -24.34 -9.15
N LYS A 3 0.05 -24.58 -9.69
CA LYS A 3 0.65 -25.83 -10.24
C LYS A 3 2.18 -25.56 -10.35
N MET A 4 3.02 -26.17 -9.51
CA MET A 4 4.47 -26.18 -9.77
C MET A 4 4.76 -27.10 -10.95
N ILE A 5 5.62 -26.67 -11.87
CA ILE A 5 6.22 -27.54 -12.89
C ILE A 5 7.73 -27.55 -12.65
N LEU A 6 8.20 -28.70 -12.16
CA LEU A 6 9.60 -29.06 -12.05
C LEU A 6 9.99 -29.76 -13.36
N LEU A 7 11.02 -29.29 -14.08
CA LEU A 7 11.60 -30.04 -15.19
C LEU A 7 12.97 -30.60 -14.78
N LEU A 8 13.05 -31.92 -14.67
CA LEU A 8 14.31 -32.65 -14.58
C LEU A 8 15.00 -32.67 -15.95
N SER A 9 16.30 -32.43 -15.97
CA SER A 9 17.17 -32.76 -17.09
C SER A 9 17.61 -34.23 -17.01
N ILE A 10 17.41 -34.98 -18.09
CA ILE A 10 17.97 -36.32 -18.28
C ILE A 10 18.87 -36.28 -19.51
N ASN A 11 20.17 -36.50 -19.30
CA ASN A 11 21.13 -36.76 -20.37
C ASN A 11 21.04 -38.23 -20.79
N LEU A 12 21.09 -38.48 -22.11
CA LEU A 12 21.41 -39.80 -22.67
C LEU A 12 22.22 -39.60 -23.97
N LEU A 13 23.39 -40.22 -24.01
CA LEU A 13 24.29 -40.32 -25.18
C LEU A 13 24.10 -41.67 -25.90
N LEU A 14 24.89 -41.89 -26.97
CA LEU A 14 24.95 -43.06 -27.88
C LEU A 14 23.86 -43.02 -28.98
N SER A 15 24.10 -43.31 -30.27
CA SER A 15 25.32 -43.56 -31.08
C SER A 15 24.94 -43.34 -32.59
N CYS A 16 25.73 -43.55 -33.65
CA CYS A 16 27.04 -44.19 -33.83
C CYS A 16 27.79 -43.68 -35.11
N SER A 17 28.78 -44.45 -35.57
CA SER A 17 29.73 -44.30 -36.68
C SER A 17 29.17 -44.61 -38.10
N LYS A 18 29.70 -43.96 -39.16
CA LYS A 18 30.54 -44.61 -40.21
C LYS A 18 31.14 -43.69 -41.30
N ASP A 19 32.47 -43.72 -41.37
CA ASP A 19 33.40 -43.79 -42.53
C ASP A 19 33.08 -43.11 -43.89
N LYS A 20 33.97 -42.19 -44.35
CA LYS A 20 34.98 -42.53 -45.39
C LYS A 20 36.04 -41.46 -45.70
N GLU A 21 37.27 -41.95 -45.85
CA GLU A 21 38.48 -41.47 -46.55
C GLU A 21 38.26 -41.12 -48.06
N LEU A 22 39.16 -40.48 -48.83
CA LEU A 22 40.40 -39.68 -48.64
C LEU A 22 40.89 -39.22 -50.06
N ASN A 23 41.48 -38.02 -50.23
CA ASN A 23 42.32 -37.51 -51.37
C ASN A 23 41.73 -37.54 -52.82
N ASP A 24 42.01 -36.60 -53.75
CA ASP A 24 43.33 -36.34 -54.35
C ASP A 24 43.43 -35.02 -55.19
N LEU A 25 44.66 -34.45 -55.19
CA LEU A 25 45.43 -33.77 -56.26
C LEU A 25 44.97 -32.49 -57.04
N LYS A 26 46.02 -31.76 -57.48
CA LYS A 26 46.20 -30.39 -58.06
C LYS A 26 46.29 -30.38 -59.63
N PRO A 27 46.66 -29.28 -60.36
CA PRO A 27 46.42 -27.80 -60.30
C PRO A 27 46.05 -27.16 -61.69
N ASP A 28 46.28 -25.83 -61.85
CA ASP A 28 46.42 -24.99 -63.07
C ASP A 28 45.12 -24.52 -63.79
N ASP A 29 44.98 -23.31 -64.37
CA ASP A 29 45.86 -22.11 -64.53
C ASP A 29 45.01 -20.79 -64.63
N LYS A 30 45.64 -19.60 -64.52
CA LYS A 30 45.21 -18.17 -64.77
C LYS A 30 43.71 -17.84 -65.08
N THR A 31 43.14 -16.70 -64.64
CA THR A 31 43.59 -15.31 -64.93
C THR A 31 42.86 -14.26 -64.07
N ASN A 32 43.44 -13.06 -63.92
CA ASN A 32 42.98 -11.90 -63.12
C ASN A 32 41.52 -11.42 -63.35
N MET A 33 40.85 -11.01 -62.27
CA MET A 33 40.31 -9.65 -62.14
C MET A 33 40.25 -9.21 -60.67
N THR A 34 40.63 -7.97 -60.39
CA THR A 34 40.56 -7.33 -59.08
C THR A 34 39.11 -7.08 -58.65
N THR A 35 38.72 -7.67 -57.53
CA THR A 35 37.64 -7.17 -56.66
C THR A 35 38.22 -6.82 -55.31
N ASP A 36 37.66 -5.79 -54.66
CA ASP A 36 38.17 -5.26 -53.40
C ASP A 36 38.41 -6.35 -52.36
N VAL A 37 39.59 -6.30 -51.75
CA VAL A 37 39.89 -7.11 -50.57
C VAL A 37 39.07 -6.56 -49.42
N VAL A 38 37.84 -7.07 -49.27
CA VAL A 38 37.11 -7.05 -48.00
C VAL A 38 37.93 -7.90 -47.06
N VAL A 39 38.89 -7.26 -46.37
CA VAL A 39 39.73 -7.91 -45.36
C VAL A 39 38.77 -8.55 -44.35
N SER A 40 38.83 -9.87 -44.29
CA SER A 40 37.94 -10.70 -43.49
C SER A 40 38.23 -10.48 -42.00
N VAL A 41 37.58 -9.49 -41.37
CA VAL A 41 37.73 -9.23 -39.94
C VAL A 41 36.72 -10.06 -39.14
N ASP A 42 37.23 -10.83 -38.17
CA ASP A 42 36.44 -11.34 -37.04
C ASP A 42 35.77 -10.15 -36.30
N PRO A 43 34.68 -10.34 -35.54
CA PRO A 43 34.10 -9.23 -34.77
C PRO A 43 35.12 -8.66 -33.77
N THR A 44 35.11 -7.34 -33.64
CA THR A 44 35.91 -6.59 -32.66
C THR A 44 35.36 -6.75 -31.24
N GLU A 45 36.16 -6.38 -30.24
CA GLU A 45 35.69 -6.36 -28.85
C GLU A 45 34.52 -5.39 -28.67
N GLU A 46 34.52 -4.22 -29.33
CA GLU A 46 33.39 -3.28 -29.29
C GLU A 46 32.11 -3.82 -29.94
N GLU A 47 32.23 -4.51 -31.09
CA GLU A 47 31.08 -5.18 -31.74
C GLU A 47 30.51 -6.30 -30.85
N LEU A 48 31.37 -7.07 -30.16
CA LEU A 48 30.93 -8.07 -29.18
C LEU A 48 30.37 -7.44 -27.89
N MET A 49 30.88 -6.29 -27.47
CA MET A 49 30.35 -5.56 -26.31
C MET A 49 28.92 -5.08 -26.57
N LYS A 50 28.68 -4.49 -27.75
CA LYS A 50 27.32 -4.15 -28.25
C LYS A 50 26.44 -5.41 -28.35
N TYR A 51 26.99 -6.53 -28.81
CA TYR A 51 26.24 -7.79 -28.96
C TYR A 51 25.78 -8.38 -27.62
N PHE A 52 26.70 -8.52 -26.66
CA PHE A 52 26.39 -9.07 -25.33
C PHE A 52 25.73 -8.04 -24.41
N ASP A 53 25.42 -6.82 -24.85
CA ASP A 53 24.84 -5.77 -23.99
C ASP A 53 25.70 -5.57 -22.72
N ILE A 54 27.00 -5.36 -22.94
CA ILE A 54 28.01 -5.21 -21.88
C ILE A 54 28.78 -3.90 -22.03
N GLU A 55 28.93 -3.18 -20.92
CA GLU A 55 29.68 -1.92 -20.84
C GLU A 55 30.92 -2.06 -19.96
N SER A 56 31.99 -1.34 -20.27
CA SER A 56 33.26 -1.33 -19.52
C SER A 56 33.17 -0.69 -18.13
N THR A 57 31.98 -0.26 -17.71
CA THR A 57 31.68 0.35 -16.41
C THR A 57 30.85 -0.55 -15.50
N GLN A 58 30.35 -1.69 -16.00
CA GLN A 58 29.41 -2.53 -15.28
C GLN A 58 30.07 -3.53 -14.30
N ASP A 59 29.24 -4.10 -13.45
CA ASP A 59 29.57 -5.23 -12.59
C ASP A 59 30.00 -6.48 -13.38
N ILE A 60 31.07 -7.15 -12.93
CA ILE A 60 31.69 -8.26 -13.66
C ILE A 60 30.83 -9.54 -13.67
N ASP A 61 29.95 -9.74 -12.68
CA ASP A 61 29.05 -10.89 -12.64
C ASP A 61 27.83 -10.66 -13.55
N LYS A 62 27.32 -9.43 -13.62
CA LYS A 62 26.35 -9.02 -14.66
C LYS A 62 26.93 -9.22 -16.07
N ALA A 63 28.18 -8.78 -16.28
CA ALA A 63 28.88 -8.96 -17.54
C ALA A 63 28.99 -10.45 -17.94
N ALA A 64 29.44 -11.29 -17.00
CA ALA A 64 29.58 -12.73 -17.19
C ALA A 64 28.24 -13.42 -17.49
N ASN A 65 27.16 -13.02 -16.82
CA ASN A 65 25.81 -13.52 -17.08
C ASN A 65 25.33 -13.16 -18.50
N ASN A 66 25.48 -11.90 -18.90
CA ASN A 66 25.09 -11.44 -20.23
C ASN A 66 25.86 -12.19 -21.34
N ILE A 67 27.19 -12.33 -21.18
CA ILE A 67 28.07 -13.10 -22.08
C ILE A 67 27.63 -14.58 -22.19
N THR A 68 27.13 -15.18 -21.12
CA THR A 68 26.75 -16.61 -21.11
C THR A 68 25.30 -16.89 -21.51
N THR A 69 24.41 -15.88 -21.47
CA THR A 69 22.97 -16.04 -21.74
C THR A 69 22.50 -15.48 -23.08
N ILE A 70 23.07 -14.38 -23.58
CA ILE A 70 22.64 -13.75 -24.84
C ILE A 70 23.13 -14.57 -26.04
N ARG A 71 22.19 -15.10 -26.83
CA ARG A 71 22.46 -15.97 -27.99
C ARG A 71 21.67 -15.61 -29.25
N GLU A 72 20.75 -14.66 -29.17
CA GLU A 72 19.93 -14.22 -30.31
C GLU A 72 20.78 -13.55 -31.38
N SER A 73 20.46 -13.75 -32.66
CA SER A 73 21.12 -13.02 -33.75
C SER A 73 20.82 -11.53 -33.62
N LYS A 74 21.85 -10.67 -33.67
CA LYS A 74 21.70 -9.21 -33.65
C LYS A 74 22.37 -8.61 -34.87
N LYS A 75 21.77 -7.56 -35.41
CA LYS A 75 22.43 -6.71 -36.41
C LYS A 75 23.31 -5.69 -35.67
N ILE A 76 24.62 -5.87 -35.77
CA ILE A 76 25.60 -4.93 -35.23
C ILE A 76 26.11 -4.09 -36.40
N GLU A 77 25.74 -2.81 -36.40
CA GLU A 77 26.01 -1.87 -37.49
C GLU A 77 25.44 -2.37 -38.83
N ALA A 78 26.28 -2.65 -39.82
CA ALA A 78 25.86 -3.18 -41.12
C ALA A 78 25.82 -4.73 -41.19
N LYS A 79 26.38 -5.43 -40.19
CA LYS A 79 26.62 -6.88 -40.24
C LYS A 79 25.70 -7.64 -39.29
N GLU A 80 25.31 -8.85 -39.66
CA GLU A 80 24.63 -9.78 -38.75
C GLU A 80 25.67 -10.53 -37.90
N LEU A 81 25.43 -10.64 -36.59
CA LEU A 81 26.23 -11.41 -35.66
C LEU A 81 25.35 -12.43 -34.93
N SER A 82 25.77 -13.69 -34.96
CA SER A 82 25.16 -14.79 -34.22
C SER A 82 26.24 -15.54 -33.44
N VAL A 83 26.10 -15.61 -32.11
CA VAL A 83 27.03 -16.36 -31.25
C VAL A 83 26.47 -17.76 -31.00
N LYS A 84 27.19 -18.78 -31.47
CA LYS A 84 26.87 -20.18 -31.20
C LYS A 84 27.26 -20.55 -29.76
N GLU A 85 28.42 -20.09 -29.32
CA GLU A 85 29.02 -20.47 -28.04
C GLU A 85 29.90 -19.33 -27.53
N ALA A 86 29.79 -19.03 -26.23
CA ALA A 86 30.70 -18.14 -25.53
C ALA A 86 31.04 -18.77 -24.16
N ILE A 87 32.30 -19.18 -24.00
CA ILE A 87 32.84 -19.82 -22.80
C ILE A 87 33.76 -18.82 -22.11
N ILE A 88 33.52 -18.54 -20.83
CA ILE A 88 34.41 -17.72 -20.01
C ILE A 88 35.61 -18.59 -19.62
N GLU A 89 36.80 -18.23 -20.13
CA GLU A 89 38.06 -18.92 -19.83
C GLU A 89 38.70 -18.36 -18.54
N LYS A 90 38.53 -17.06 -18.26
CA LYS A 90 38.97 -16.41 -17.03
C LYS A 90 38.00 -15.29 -16.62
N LYS A 91 37.66 -15.20 -15.34
CA LYS A 91 36.99 -14.04 -14.71
C LYS A 91 37.89 -13.51 -13.60
N ASP A 92 38.50 -12.35 -13.83
CA ASP A 92 39.42 -11.69 -12.90
C ASP A 92 38.76 -10.45 -12.29
N VAL A 93 38.25 -10.62 -11.07
CA VAL A 93 37.50 -9.57 -10.34
C VAL A 93 38.45 -8.49 -9.80
N GLU A 94 39.73 -8.82 -9.55
CA GLU A 94 40.72 -7.86 -9.06
C GLU A 94 41.20 -6.94 -10.17
N GLN A 95 41.43 -7.49 -11.38
CA GLN A 95 41.84 -6.71 -12.55
C GLN A 95 40.64 -6.10 -13.31
N GLY A 96 39.42 -6.60 -13.10
CA GLY A 96 38.22 -6.15 -13.82
C GLY A 96 38.19 -6.66 -15.26
N ILE A 97 38.58 -7.92 -15.46
CA ILE A 97 38.81 -8.53 -16.79
C ILE A 97 38.02 -9.84 -16.93
N ILE A 98 37.38 -10.03 -18.08
CA ILE A 98 36.81 -11.32 -18.50
C ILE A 98 37.45 -11.74 -19.83
N THR A 99 38.11 -12.90 -19.83
CA THR A 99 38.60 -13.55 -21.03
C THR A 99 37.59 -14.60 -21.49
N VAL A 100 37.13 -14.49 -22.74
CA VAL A 100 36.02 -15.30 -23.29
C VAL A 100 36.41 -15.87 -24.65
N LYS A 101 36.24 -17.17 -24.83
CA LYS A 101 36.28 -17.81 -26.15
C LYS A 101 34.90 -17.77 -26.78
N VAL A 102 34.77 -17.03 -27.87
CA VAL A 102 33.51 -16.82 -28.59
C VAL A 102 33.60 -17.48 -29.96
N SER A 103 32.60 -18.29 -30.31
CA SER A 103 32.43 -18.83 -31.66
C SER A 103 31.02 -18.58 -32.21
N GLY A 104 30.93 -18.38 -33.52
CA GLY A 104 29.69 -17.93 -34.14
C GLY A 104 29.84 -17.64 -35.63
N LYS A 105 28.88 -16.90 -36.20
CA LYS A 105 28.98 -16.31 -37.53
C LYS A 105 28.93 -14.80 -37.45
N PHE A 106 29.80 -14.14 -38.20
CA PHE A 106 29.78 -12.69 -38.39
C PHE A 106 29.71 -12.36 -39.89
N ALA A 107 28.69 -11.59 -40.26
CA ALA A 107 28.15 -11.58 -41.62
C ALA A 107 27.95 -13.03 -42.13
N ALA A 108 28.72 -13.47 -43.13
CA ALA A 108 28.65 -14.81 -43.69
C ALA A 108 29.72 -15.79 -43.14
N LYS A 109 30.73 -15.32 -42.40
CA LYS A 109 31.91 -16.14 -42.05
C LYS A 109 31.80 -16.71 -40.64
N VAL A 110 32.16 -17.98 -40.48
CA VAL A 110 32.34 -18.62 -39.17
C VAL A 110 33.63 -18.12 -38.51
N PHE A 111 33.59 -17.78 -37.22
CA PHE A 111 34.75 -17.41 -36.42
C PHE A 111 34.78 -18.20 -35.10
N SER A 112 35.98 -18.31 -34.51
CA SER A 112 36.19 -18.85 -33.16
C SER A 112 37.48 -18.26 -32.60
N LYS A 113 37.37 -17.40 -31.59
CA LYS A 113 38.49 -16.58 -31.09
C LYS A 113 38.31 -16.21 -29.62
N THR A 114 39.42 -16.01 -28.91
CA THR A 114 39.44 -15.50 -27.54
C THR A 114 39.52 -13.98 -27.53
N TYR A 115 38.70 -13.34 -26.70
CA TYR A 115 38.57 -11.89 -26.51
C TYR A 115 38.73 -11.54 -25.02
N THR A 116 39.22 -10.33 -24.71
CA THR A 116 39.53 -9.93 -23.32
C THR A 116 38.87 -8.60 -22.97
N PHE A 117 37.61 -8.68 -22.53
CA PHE A 117 36.86 -7.51 -22.08
C PHE A 117 37.44 -7.01 -20.75
N SER A 118 37.77 -5.71 -20.69
CA SER A 118 38.52 -5.10 -19.59
C SER A 118 37.81 -3.88 -19.00
N ASN A 119 38.38 -3.31 -17.93
CA ASN A 119 37.93 -2.12 -17.21
C ASN A 119 36.64 -2.28 -16.37
N PHE A 120 36.03 -3.46 -16.28
CA PHE A 120 34.86 -3.72 -15.43
C PHE A 120 35.11 -3.30 -13.97
N VAL A 121 34.05 -3.20 -13.17
CA VAL A 121 34.16 -2.80 -11.76
C VAL A 121 35.10 -3.76 -11.01
N GLN A 122 36.28 -3.24 -10.63
CA GLN A 122 37.30 -3.95 -9.89
C GLN A 122 36.91 -4.07 -8.41
N LYS A 123 37.20 -5.24 -7.82
CA LYS A 123 37.12 -5.41 -6.37
C LYS A 123 38.10 -4.46 -5.65
N PRO A 124 37.66 -3.70 -4.64
CA PRO A 124 38.54 -2.89 -3.84
C PRO A 124 39.58 -3.72 -3.09
N TYR A 125 40.76 -3.12 -2.86
CA TYR A 125 41.72 -3.71 -1.91
C TYR A 125 41.06 -3.93 -0.54
N ASP A 126 41.47 -4.96 0.20
CA ASP A 126 40.86 -5.31 1.50
C ASP A 126 40.78 -4.13 2.50
N SER A 127 41.75 -3.20 2.44
CA SER A 127 41.75 -1.97 3.23
C SER A 127 40.66 -0.96 2.84
N TYR A 128 40.25 -0.94 1.57
CA TYR A 128 39.17 -0.09 1.06
C TYR A 128 37.80 -0.75 1.12
N MET A 129 37.72 -2.09 1.05
CA MET A 129 36.47 -2.86 1.21
C MET A 129 35.63 -2.33 2.39
N LEU A 130 36.26 -2.05 3.54
CA LEU A 130 35.60 -1.48 4.72
C LEU A 130 35.67 0.04 4.85
N SER A 131 36.84 0.64 4.63
CA SER A 131 37.04 2.08 4.91
C SER A 131 36.23 2.97 3.96
N ARG A 132 35.75 2.41 2.85
CA ARG A 132 34.89 3.04 1.84
C ARG A 132 33.58 2.28 1.64
N ALA A 133 33.19 1.43 2.59
CA ALA A 133 31.91 0.73 2.57
C ALA A 133 30.73 1.70 2.71
N ASN A 134 29.67 1.46 1.93
CA ASN A 134 28.38 2.10 2.06
C ASN A 134 27.29 1.03 1.93
N VAL A 135 26.17 1.21 2.64
CA VAL A 135 25.00 0.33 2.57
C VAL A 135 23.82 1.10 2.01
N SER A 136 23.07 0.48 1.11
CA SER A 136 21.78 0.96 0.66
C SER A 136 20.73 -0.14 0.75
N TRP A 137 19.46 0.26 0.83
CA TRP A 137 18.36 -0.64 0.50
C TRP A 137 18.50 -1.13 -0.94
N LYS A 138 18.01 -2.34 -1.22
CA LYS A 138 17.81 -2.78 -2.61
C LYS A 138 16.67 -1.97 -3.25
N PRO A 139 16.64 -1.79 -4.58
CA PRO A 139 15.68 -0.92 -5.26
C PRO A 139 14.21 -1.21 -4.96
N GLU A 140 13.87 -2.48 -4.71
CA GLU A 140 12.53 -2.93 -4.36
C GLU A 140 12.07 -2.51 -2.94
N PHE A 141 13.00 -2.18 -2.03
CA PHE A 141 12.70 -1.76 -0.66
C PHE A 141 12.92 -0.27 -0.42
N GLU A 142 13.79 0.39 -1.21
CA GLU A 142 14.28 1.76 -1.00
C GLU A 142 13.22 2.81 -0.63
N LYS A 143 12.03 2.74 -1.25
CA LYS A 143 10.96 3.73 -1.05
C LYS A 143 10.17 3.59 0.25
N LYS A 144 10.08 2.37 0.79
CA LYS A 144 9.21 1.99 1.93
C LYS A 144 9.80 0.79 2.69
N PRO A 145 11.05 0.86 3.18
CA PRO A 145 11.72 -0.30 3.77
C PRO A 145 11.00 -0.80 5.04
N GLU A 146 10.27 0.05 5.74
CA GLU A 146 9.52 -0.28 6.95
C GLU A 146 8.26 -1.12 6.68
N GLU A 147 7.69 -1.01 5.49
CA GLU A 147 6.50 -1.75 5.06
C GLU A 147 6.86 -3.00 4.23
N LEU A 148 7.96 -2.93 3.46
CA LEU A 148 8.30 -3.92 2.45
C LEU A 148 9.36 -4.94 2.91
N THR A 149 10.10 -4.66 4.00
CA THR A 149 11.08 -5.61 4.53
C THR A 149 10.49 -6.54 5.59
N GLY A 150 11.08 -7.73 5.72
CA GLY A 150 10.74 -8.70 6.76
C GLY A 150 11.54 -8.50 8.05
N ILE A 151 12.01 -7.28 8.32
CA ILE A 151 12.84 -6.98 9.49
C ILE A 151 11.96 -6.93 10.74
N ASP A 152 12.28 -7.80 11.71
CA ASP A 152 11.64 -7.77 13.03
C ASP A 152 12.27 -6.68 13.91
N PHE A 153 11.99 -5.43 13.52
CA PHE A 153 12.48 -4.24 14.23
C PHE A 153 11.93 -4.15 15.65
N ASP A 154 10.74 -4.68 15.94
CA ASP A 154 10.21 -4.71 17.31
C ASP A 154 11.04 -5.63 18.22
N ALA A 155 11.37 -6.85 17.76
CA ALA A 155 12.27 -7.74 18.51
C ALA A 155 13.68 -7.12 18.71
N PHE A 156 14.21 -6.45 17.69
CA PHE A 156 15.48 -5.75 17.80
C PHE A 156 15.43 -4.56 18.78
N TYR A 157 14.45 -3.66 18.63
CA TYR A 157 14.41 -2.36 19.31
C TYR A 157 13.79 -2.46 20.72
N ARG A 158 12.60 -3.05 20.82
CA ARG A 158 11.84 -3.13 22.08
C ARG A 158 12.30 -4.30 22.95
N LEU A 159 12.60 -5.45 22.35
CA LEU A 159 13.07 -6.65 23.08
C LEU A 159 14.60 -6.77 23.15
N ASN A 160 15.35 -5.79 22.61
CA ASN A 160 16.81 -5.71 22.63
C ASN A 160 17.53 -6.95 22.04
N LYS A 161 16.88 -7.70 21.13
CA LYS A 161 17.47 -8.87 20.45
C LYS A 161 18.38 -8.46 19.30
N LYS A 162 19.54 -7.87 19.64
CA LYS A 162 20.51 -7.35 18.66
C LYS A 162 21.14 -8.45 17.80
N ASP A 163 21.26 -9.65 18.36
CA ASP A 163 21.74 -10.88 17.72
C ASP A 163 20.89 -11.35 16.52
N LEU A 164 19.63 -10.90 16.43
CA LEU A 164 18.78 -11.12 15.26
C LEU A 164 19.39 -10.52 13.98
N ILE A 165 20.05 -9.36 14.07
CA ILE A 165 20.54 -8.60 12.92
C ILE A 165 21.94 -9.12 12.55
N THR A 166 21.97 -10.29 11.91
CA THR A 166 23.18 -10.87 11.32
C THR A 166 23.41 -10.34 9.90
N MET A 167 24.61 -10.54 9.34
CA MET A 167 24.88 -10.15 7.95
C MET A 167 24.04 -10.96 6.96
N GLU A 168 23.88 -12.27 7.18
CA GLU A 168 23.00 -13.13 6.37
C GLU A 168 21.55 -12.63 6.41
N TYR A 169 21.05 -12.29 7.60
CA TYR A 169 19.72 -11.72 7.78
C TYR A 169 19.58 -10.41 6.98
N LEU A 170 20.43 -9.41 7.25
CA LEU A 170 20.33 -8.07 6.64
C LEU A 170 20.52 -8.09 5.11
N SER A 171 21.38 -8.98 4.58
CA SER A 171 21.67 -9.12 3.14
C SER A 171 20.45 -9.45 2.26
N LYS A 172 19.32 -9.83 2.88
CA LYS A 172 18.05 -10.04 2.19
C LYS A 172 17.50 -8.74 1.62
N TRP A 173 17.68 -7.61 2.30
CA TRP A 173 17.06 -6.32 1.96
C TRP A 173 18.05 -5.21 1.59
N VAL A 174 19.34 -5.38 1.88
CA VAL A 174 20.37 -4.37 1.61
C VAL A 174 21.41 -4.89 0.63
N ASP A 175 22.04 -3.96 -0.07
CA ASP A 175 23.29 -4.17 -0.79
C ASP A 175 24.41 -3.35 -0.11
N ILE A 176 25.62 -3.89 -0.08
CA ILE A 176 26.82 -3.20 0.41
C ILE A 176 27.74 -2.95 -0.78
N TYR A 177 28.24 -1.72 -0.87
CA TYR A 177 29.13 -1.26 -1.93
C TYR A 177 30.42 -0.68 -1.36
N SER A 178 31.52 -0.79 -2.12
CA SER A 178 32.78 -0.09 -1.83
C SER A 178 33.48 0.34 -3.13
N SER A 179 34.55 1.13 -3.04
CA SER A 179 35.25 1.67 -4.22
C SER A 179 36.76 1.80 -3.99
N ASN A 180 37.56 1.55 -5.02
CA ASN A 180 38.97 1.98 -5.05
C ASN A 180 39.03 3.49 -5.40
N PRO A 181 39.79 4.32 -4.67
CA PRO A 181 40.13 5.66 -5.16
C PRO A 181 41.09 5.54 -6.37
N PRO A 182 41.00 6.42 -7.39
CA PRO A 182 40.02 7.48 -7.60
C PRO A 182 38.85 7.05 -8.51
N SER A 183 38.58 5.76 -8.68
CA SER A 183 37.86 5.23 -9.85
C SER A 183 36.39 5.66 -10.01
N GLY A 184 35.74 6.09 -8.92
CA GLY A 184 34.31 6.44 -8.89
C GLY A 184 33.35 5.26 -9.11
N LYS A 185 33.88 4.06 -9.38
CA LYS A 185 33.10 2.83 -9.61
C LYS A 185 32.84 2.13 -8.28
N PHE A 186 31.59 1.71 -8.07
CA PHE A 186 31.13 1.02 -6.86
C PHE A 186 31.04 -0.49 -7.09
N TYR A 187 31.92 -1.24 -6.44
CA TYR A 187 31.88 -2.69 -6.35
C TYR A 187 30.84 -3.13 -5.34
N LYS A 188 29.92 -3.99 -5.76
CA LYS A 188 28.94 -4.62 -4.88
C LYS A 188 29.57 -5.84 -4.19
N PHE A 189 29.37 -5.98 -2.89
CA PHE A 189 29.81 -7.16 -2.14
C PHE A 189 29.12 -8.42 -2.69
N THR A 190 29.91 -9.41 -3.05
CA THR A 190 29.42 -10.72 -3.51
C THR A 190 28.96 -11.58 -2.33
N PRO A 191 28.21 -12.68 -2.56
CA PRO A 191 27.91 -13.65 -1.51
C PRO A 191 29.15 -14.21 -0.80
N GLU A 192 30.30 -14.26 -1.47
CA GLU A 192 31.57 -14.69 -0.84
C GLU A 192 32.17 -13.60 0.06
N ASP A 193 32.02 -12.33 -0.30
CA ASP A 193 32.41 -11.22 0.58
C ASP A 193 31.53 -11.18 1.84
N LEU A 194 30.23 -11.42 1.68
CA LEU A 194 29.27 -11.43 2.79
C LEU A 194 29.53 -12.57 3.78
N LYS A 195 29.99 -13.75 3.34
CA LYS A 195 30.47 -14.82 4.26
C LYS A 195 31.66 -14.39 5.11
N ASN A 196 32.51 -13.52 4.56
CA ASN A 196 33.66 -12.94 5.24
C ASN A 196 33.31 -11.65 6.00
N THR A 197 32.03 -11.31 6.10
CA THR A 197 31.52 -10.08 6.74
C THR A 197 30.66 -10.40 7.97
N GLU A 198 30.96 -9.75 9.09
CA GLU A 198 30.29 -9.90 10.38
C GLU A 198 29.76 -8.53 10.86
N ILE A 199 28.52 -8.46 11.35
CA ILE A 199 28.05 -7.27 12.09
C ILE A 199 28.59 -7.37 13.51
N VAL A 200 29.48 -6.46 13.88
CA VAL A 200 30.11 -6.45 15.22
C VAL A 200 29.39 -5.52 16.21
N GLU A 201 28.62 -4.57 15.69
CA GLU A 201 27.88 -3.60 16.49
C GLU A 201 26.67 -3.12 15.70
N VAL A 202 25.50 -3.04 16.35
CA VAL A 202 24.27 -2.47 15.79
C VAL A 202 23.50 -1.69 16.87
N THR A 203 23.08 -0.49 16.48
CA THR A 203 22.27 0.45 17.28
C THR A 203 21.22 1.09 16.39
N TYR A 204 20.24 1.76 16.99
CA TYR A 204 19.26 2.56 16.26
C TYR A 204 19.10 3.92 16.91
N THR A 205 19.49 4.96 16.17
CA THR A 205 19.37 6.38 16.55
C THR A 205 19.05 7.18 15.29
N ASP A 206 18.51 8.38 15.44
CA ASP A 206 18.38 9.36 14.34
C ASP A 206 17.64 8.82 13.10
N ARG A 207 16.58 8.01 13.34
CA ARG A 207 15.76 7.31 12.33
C ARG A 207 16.59 6.44 11.36
N ALA A 208 17.56 5.71 11.90
CA ALA A 208 18.37 4.76 11.15
C ALA A 208 18.95 3.64 12.01
N PHE A 209 19.22 2.51 11.38
CA PHE A 209 20.21 1.56 11.91
C PHE A 209 21.60 2.16 11.72
N ASN A 210 22.38 2.23 12.80
CA ASN A 210 23.78 2.58 12.79
C ASN A 210 24.58 1.34 13.22
N PHE A 211 25.39 0.81 12.31
CA PHE A 211 26.10 -0.46 12.54
C PHE A 211 27.51 -0.45 11.98
N ARG A 212 28.35 -1.31 12.55
CA ARG A 212 29.73 -1.55 12.09
C ARG A 212 29.83 -2.99 11.61
N ILE A 213 30.45 -3.15 10.45
CA ILE A 213 30.85 -4.45 9.95
C ILE A 213 32.35 -4.68 10.13
N LYS A 214 32.71 -5.93 10.33
CA LYS A 214 34.07 -6.47 10.21
C LYS A 214 34.12 -7.28 8.93
N TYR A 215 35.18 -7.11 8.15
CA TYR A 215 35.48 -7.93 6.97
C TYR A 215 36.87 -8.52 7.14
N LYS A 216 36.96 -9.85 7.05
CA LYS A 216 38.16 -10.61 7.46
C LYS A 216 38.56 -10.22 8.90
N ASN A 217 39.74 -9.64 9.09
CA ASN A 217 40.29 -9.27 10.41
C ASN A 217 40.21 -7.77 10.74
N THR A 218 39.56 -6.97 9.90
CA THR A 218 39.51 -5.50 10.05
C THR A 218 38.08 -5.06 10.39
N VAL A 219 37.92 -4.04 11.23
CA VAL A 219 36.61 -3.43 11.55
C VAL A 219 36.46 -2.10 10.83
N GLY A 220 35.31 -1.88 10.19
CA GLY A 220 35.02 -0.65 9.45
C GLY A 220 34.56 0.52 10.32
N ASN A 221 34.25 1.62 9.62
CA ASN A 221 33.53 2.76 10.17
C ASN A 221 32.05 2.40 10.40
N TYR A 222 31.30 3.28 11.07
CA TYR A 222 29.84 3.16 11.13
C TYR A 222 29.24 3.41 9.74
N MET A 223 28.25 2.60 9.39
CA MET A 223 27.35 2.81 8.27
C MET A 223 25.95 3.11 8.81
N ARG A 224 25.23 4.00 8.12
CA ARG A 224 23.88 4.43 8.45
C ARG A 224 22.89 3.94 7.38
N LEU A 225 21.85 3.25 7.80
CA LEU A 225 20.76 2.78 6.94
C LEU A 225 19.43 3.36 7.43
N SER A 226 18.82 4.24 6.63
CA SER A 226 17.62 4.98 7.02
C SER A 226 16.43 4.05 7.24
N PHE A 227 15.74 4.20 8.35
CA PHE A 227 14.57 3.38 8.72
C PHE A 227 13.73 4.14 9.76
N ASP A 228 12.46 4.42 9.47
CA ASP A 228 11.59 5.22 10.33
C ASP A 228 10.71 4.36 11.26
N LYS A 229 11.05 4.32 12.56
CA LYS A 229 10.27 3.59 13.57
C LYS A 229 8.77 3.94 13.55
N ASN A 230 8.38 5.17 13.22
CA ASN A 230 6.96 5.55 13.24
C ASN A 230 6.21 4.92 12.06
N VAL A 231 6.83 4.83 10.88
CA VAL A 231 6.26 4.12 9.73
C VAL A 231 6.18 2.63 10.02
N TYR A 232 7.24 2.04 10.57
CA TYR A 232 7.24 0.61 10.96
C TYR A 232 6.12 0.30 11.97
N TYR A 233 6.01 1.06 13.06
CA TYR A 233 5.00 0.80 14.08
C TYR A 233 3.57 1.13 13.61
N LYS A 234 3.38 2.06 12.65
CA LYS A 234 2.08 2.26 11.98
C LYS A 234 1.57 0.97 11.32
N THR A 235 2.45 0.10 10.80
CA THR A 235 2.06 -1.20 10.23
C THR A 235 1.48 -2.19 11.26
N LYS A 236 1.69 -1.96 12.56
CA LYS A 236 1.17 -2.81 13.65
C LYS A 236 -0.29 -2.49 14.02
N VAL A 237 -0.84 -1.42 13.45
CA VAL A 237 -2.23 -0.99 13.62
C VAL A 237 -2.96 -1.14 12.28
N SER A 238 -4.11 -1.80 12.28
CA SER A 238 -4.95 -1.96 11.09
C SER A 238 -6.41 -1.57 11.37
N LEU A 239 -7.12 -1.02 10.39
CA LEU A 239 -8.53 -0.67 10.54
C LEU A 239 -9.43 -1.91 10.63
N ASN A 240 -10.36 -1.91 11.59
CA ASN A 240 -11.47 -2.84 11.64
C ASN A 240 -12.60 -2.36 10.71
N LYS A 241 -12.39 -2.52 9.39
CA LYS A 241 -13.32 -2.04 8.35
C LYS A 241 -14.75 -2.60 8.49
N ASP A 242 -14.89 -3.81 9.03
CA ASP A 242 -16.20 -4.42 9.29
C ASP A 242 -16.96 -3.76 10.44
N GLN A 243 -16.26 -3.14 11.39
CA GLN A 243 -16.84 -2.33 12.46
C GLN A 243 -17.12 -0.90 11.99
N ILE A 244 -16.16 -0.25 11.31
CA ILE A 244 -16.27 1.14 10.83
C ILE A 244 -17.52 1.36 9.96
N LYS A 245 -17.78 0.46 9.00
CA LYS A 245 -18.93 0.54 8.08
C LYS A 245 -20.31 0.47 8.75
N LYS A 246 -20.40 0.17 10.05
CA LYS A 246 -21.66 0.16 10.81
C LYS A 246 -22.07 1.56 11.26
N TYR A 247 -21.11 2.46 11.40
CA TYR A 247 -21.28 3.74 12.08
C TYR A 247 -21.27 4.92 11.11
N TYR A 248 -22.05 5.96 11.43
CA TYR A 248 -21.98 7.24 10.71
C TYR A 248 -20.86 8.13 11.27
N VAL A 249 -20.15 8.84 10.39
CA VAL A 249 -18.90 9.53 10.75
C VAL A 249 -19.09 10.70 11.73
N GLN A 250 -20.16 11.50 11.60
CA GLN A 250 -20.34 12.73 12.38
C GLN A 250 -20.44 12.47 13.88
N GLY A 251 -21.27 11.51 14.31
CA GLY A 251 -21.38 11.17 15.73
C GLY A 251 -20.16 10.41 16.24
N THR A 252 -19.59 9.55 15.40
CA THR A 252 -18.33 8.84 15.73
C THR A 252 -17.18 9.82 15.97
N PHE A 253 -17.12 10.93 15.22
CA PHE A 253 -16.12 11.98 15.41
C PHE A 253 -16.27 12.71 16.75
N GLU A 254 -17.49 13.06 17.17
CA GLU A 254 -17.68 13.72 18.47
C GLU A 254 -17.17 12.83 19.62
N TYR A 255 -17.59 11.57 19.63
CA TYR A 255 -17.26 10.59 20.67
C TYR A 255 -16.01 9.73 20.35
N PHE A 256 -15.12 10.21 19.47
CA PHE A 256 -14.07 9.38 18.86
C PHE A 256 -13.14 8.67 19.85
N GLY A 257 -12.87 9.29 21.00
CA GLY A 257 -12.06 8.70 22.08
C GLY A 257 -12.64 7.41 22.66
N ASP A 258 -13.96 7.20 22.58
CA ASP A 258 -14.62 5.96 23.01
C ASP A 258 -14.79 4.95 21.86
N PHE A 259 -14.56 5.35 20.60
CA PHE A 259 -14.73 4.50 19.42
C PHE A 259 -13.41 3.92 18.87
N TYR A 260 -12.32 4.69 18.82
CA TYR A 260 -11.14 4.37 18.01
C TYR A 260 -10.51 2.99 18.30
N ALA A 261 -10.59 2.52 19.55
CA ALA A 261 -10.13 1.20 19.95
C ALA A 261 -10.90 0.06 19.24
N ASP A 262 -12.24 0.13 19.20
CA ASP A 262 -13.10 -0.84 18.49
C ASP A 262 -12.91 -0.76 16.96
N LEU A 263 -12.52 0.42 16.45
CA LEU A 263 -12.30 0.68 15.02
C LEU A 263 -10.91 0.24 14.55
N THR A 264 -10.02 -0.22 15.44
CA THR A 264 -8.68 -0.71 15.11
C THR A 264 -8.46 -2.17 15.55
N ASN A 265 -7.45 -2.81 14.97
CA ASN A 265 -6.87 -4.04 15.48
C ASN A 265 -5.38 -3.79 15.73
N VAL A 266 -4.92 -4.15 16.92
CA VAL A 266 -3.52 -4.04 17.38
C VAL A 266 -3.20 -5.29 18.23
N SER A 267 -1.92 -5.72 18.27
CA SER A 267 -1.53 -6.87 19.10
C SER A 267 -1.70 -6.57 20.59
N ASN A 268 -1.97 -7.62 21.37
CA ASN A 268 -1.95 -7.61 22.84
C ASN A 268 -0.55 -7.31 23.44
N ASP A 269 0.48 -7.08 22.63
CA ASP A 269 1.81 -6.61 23.06
C ASP A 269 1.87 -5.08 23.25
N PHE A 270 0.87 -4.34 22.75
CA PHE A 270 0.89 -2.88 22.68
C PHE A 270 -0.35 -2.25 23.33
N ASN A 271 -0.20 -0.98 23.74
CA ASN A 271 -1.29 -0.05 24.00
C ASN A 271 -1.36 0.94 22.84
N LEU A 272 -2.56 1.39 22.49
CA LEU A 272 -2.80 2.36 21.41
C LEU A 272 -3.61 3.51 22.01
N GLU A 273 -3.10 4.73 21.90
CA GLU A 273 -3.70 5.92 22.49
C GLU A 273 -3.99 6.98 21.43
N LEU A 274 -5.15 7.63 21.55
CA LEU A 274 -5.50 8.80 20.77
C LEU A 274 -4.75 10.03 21.32
N VAL A 275 -4.01 10.74 20.47
CA VAL A 275 -3.36 11.99 20.87
C VAL A 275 -4.40 13.10 21.01
N ASP A 276 -4.41 13.78 22.15
CA ASP A 276 -5.34 14.88 22.45
C ASP A 276 -5.36 15.95 21.36
N ASN A 277 -6.57 16.45 21.06
CA ASN A 277 -6.83 17.51 20.08
C ASN A 277 -6.27 17.25 18.66
N SER A 278 -5.93 16.01 18.31
CA SER A 278 -5.38 15.65 17.00
C SER A 278 -6.43 15.25 15.95
N LYS A 279 -7.68 15.03 16.36
CA LYS A 279 -8.75 14.54 15.48
C LYS A 279 -9.25 15.64 14.52
N ASN A 280 -9.43 15.28 13.25
CA ASN A 280 -10.04 16.09 12.20
C ASN A 280 -11.09 15.27 11.44
N LEU A 281 -12.14 15.93 10.94
CA LEU A 281 -13.26 15.30 10.25
C LEU A 281 -13.35 15.77 8.80
N ASP A 282 -13.11 14.87 7.86
CA ASP A 282 -13.39 15.07 6.44
C ASP A 282 -14.83 14.63 6.13
N ARG A 283 -15.70 15.59 5.80
CA ARG A 283 -17.11 15.34 5.44
C ARG A 283 -17.29 14.91 3.99
N SER A 284 -16.36 15.23 3.11
CA SER A 284 -16.35 14.83 1.69
C SER A 284 -16.08 13.33 1.59
N GLU A 285 -14.98 12.88 2.19
CA GLU A 285 -14.54 11.48 2.16
C GLU A 285 -15.23 10.62 3.24
N ASN A 286 -16.01 11.25 4.13
CA ASN A 286 -16.60 10.63 5.33
C ASN A 286 -15.53 9.89 6.16
N ALA A 287 -14.44 10.59 6.46
CA ALA A 287 -13.26 10.04 7.12
C ALA A 287 -12.87 10.85 8.37
N ILE A 288 -12.18 10.19 9.31
CA ILE A 288 -11.58 10.84 10.49
C ILE A 288 -10.07 10.64 10.41
N SER A 289 -9.30 11.72 10.36
CA SER A 289 -7.85 11.65 10.52
C SER A 289 -7.47 12.06 11.95
N CYS A 290 -6.45 11.42 12.52
CA CYS A 290 -5.97 11.72 13.86
C CYS A 290 -4.51 11.33 14.03
N ARG A 291 -3.89 11.69 15.16
CA ARG A 291 -2.61 11.14 15.58
C ARG A 291 -2.82 10.09 16.66
N LEU A 292 -2.12 8.97 16.51
CA LEU A 292 -2.10 7.88 17.47
C LEU A 292 -0.69 7.73 18.04
N SER A 293 -0.59 7.43 19.32
CA SER A 293 0.64 6.93 19.95
C SER A 293 0.51 5.42 20.16
N LEU A 294 1.54 4.67 19.77
CA LEU A 294 1.67 3.25 20.04
C LEU A 294 2.69 3.06 21.16
N LEU A 295 2.28 2.43 22.24
CA LEU A 295 3.08 2.22 23.45
C LEU A 295 3.29 0.72 23.72
N THR A 296 4.31 0.42 24.52
CA THR A 296 4.43 -0.90 25.17
C THR A 296 3.31 -1.11 26.19
N LYS A 297 3.13 -2.34 26.69
CA LYS A 297 2.23 -2.63 27.82
C LYS A 297 2.59 -1.97 29.16
N ASN A 298 3.76 -1.35 29.26
CA ASN A 298 4.21 -0.58 30.43
C ASN A 298 4.24 0.93 30.11
N ASP A 299 3.41 1.37 29.15
CA ASP A 299 3.14 2.77 28.78
C ASP A 299 4.38 3.59 28.36
N VAL A 300 5.43 2.90 27.88
CA VAL A 300 6.56 3.52 27.17
C VAL A 300 6.19 3.71 25.70
N GLU A 301 6.20 4.96 25.20
CA GLU A 301 5.94 5.28 23.79
C GLU A 301 6.98 4.64 22.85
N LEU A 302 6.49 3.91 21.86
CA LEU A 302 7.29 3.34 20.76
C LEU A 302 7.29 4.27 19.55
N ALA A 303 6.11 4.80 19.18
CA ALA A 303 5.92 5.58 17.97
C ALA A 303 4.70 6.50 18.04
N ASN A 304 4.74 7.59 17.26
CA ASN A 304 3.64 8.53 17.12
C ASN A 304 3.42 8.81 15.62
N PHE A 305 2.20 8.60 15.11
CA PHE A 305 1.91 8.69 13.67
C PHE A 305 0.50 9.19 13.38
N GLU A 306 0.34 9.82 12.23
CA GLU A 306 -0.98 10.14 11.66
C GLU A 306 -1.66 8.87 11.14
N TYR A 307 -2.97 8.77 11.32
CA TYR A 307 -3.76 7.61 10.96
C TYR A 307 -5.18 8.02 10.53
N ASP A 308 -5.64 7.43 9.43
CA ASP A 308 -6.88 7.78 8.76
C ASP A 308 -7.89 6.64 8.91
N PHE A 309 -9.11 7.00 9.30
CA PHE A 309 -10.23 6.09 9.51
C PHE A 309 -11.24 6.34 8.40
N GLU A 310 -11.35 5.38 7.48
CA GLU A 310 -12.12 5.48 6.25
C GLU A 310 -13.17 4.37 6.13
N GLY A 311 -14.20 4.61 5.31
CA GLY A 311 -15.24 3.61 5.02
C GLY A 311 -16.40 3.60 6.02
N PHE A 312 -16.64 4.72 6.70
CA PHE A 312 -17.85 4.94 7.51
C PHE A 312 -19.13 4.87 6.66
N LYS A 313 -20.28 4.67 7.30
CA LYS A 313 -21.57 4.60 6.61
C LYS A 313 -21.96 5.98 6.04
N PRO A 314 -22.28 6.08 4.74
CA PRO A 314 -22.64 7.35 4.11
C PRO A 314 -24.06 7.80 4.48
N LEU A 315 -24.29 9.12 4.57
CA LEU A 315 -25.62 9.69 4.84
C LEU A 315 -26.69 9.30 3.81
N SER A 316 -26.32 8.86 2.62
CA SER A 316 -27.24 8.29 1.63
C SER A 316 -28.03 7.08 2.14
N ASP A 317 -27.49 6.31 3.08
CA ASP A 317 -28.17 5.13 3.63
C ASP A 317 -29.38 5.48 4.50
N LEU A 318 -29.47 6.72 5.00
CA LEU A 318 -30.67 7.26 5.63
C LEU A 318 -31.89 7.22 4.69
N SER A 319 -31.70 7.18 3.36
CA SER A 319 -32.78 6.93 2.39
C SER A 319 -33.54 5.62 2.64
N LYS A 320 -32.91 4.65 3.32
CA LYS A 320 -33.52 3.37 3.74
C LYS A 320 -33.63 3.25 5.27
N GLU A 321 -32.77 3.94 6.03
CA GLU A 321 -32.69 3.77 7.48
C GLU A 321 -33.47 4.83 8.30
N LEU A 322 -33.68 6.06 7.79
CA LEU A 322 -34.45 7.07 8.53
C LEU A 322 -35.91 6.63 8.72
N VAL A 323 -36.44 6.86 9.91
CA VAL A 323 -37.85 6.62 10.28
C VAL A 323 -38.44 7.93 10.77
N VAL A 324 -39.65 8.24 10.33
CA VAL A 324 -40.46 9.33 10.88
C VAL A 324 -41.86 8.79 11.14
N GLN A 325 -42.36 8.97 12.35
CA GLN A 325 -43.70 8.53 12.78
C GLN A 325 -44.45 9.69 13.43
N THR A 326 -45.78 9.63 13.40
CA THR A 326 -46.60 10.58 14.16
C THR A 326 -46.57 10.30 15.66
N THR A 327 -46.96 11.30 16.46
CA THR A 327 -47.11 11.23 17.91
C THR A 327 -48.49 11.74 18.32
N SER A 328 -48.93 11.44 19.55
CA SER A 328 -50.17 12.00 20.07
C SER A 328 -50.17 13.54 20.12
N GLU A 329 -49.01 14.15 20.34
CA GLU A 329 -48.83 15.61 20.30
C GLU A 329 -48.98 16.15 18.87
N LEU A 330 -48.31 15.53 17.89
CA LEU A 330 -48.40 15.93 16.48
C LEU A 330 -49.82 15.76 15.93
N ASN A 331 -50.49 14.64 16.22
CA ASN A 331 -51.89 14.43 15.88
C ASN A 331 -52.73 15.58 16.45
N GLN A 332 -52.74 15.80 17.77
CA GLN A 332 -53.53 16.86 18.42
C GLN A 332 -53.24 18.27 17.88
N TYR A 333 -51.98 18.57 17.54
CA TYR A 333 -51.62 19.81 16.88
C TYR A 333 -52.29 19.94 15.51
N MET A 334 -52.23 18.89 14.68
CA MET A 334 -52.83 18.90 13.34
C MET A 334 -54.37 18.87 13.36
N ILE A 335 -55.02 18.16 14.29
CA ILE A 335 -56.48 18.26 14.52
C ILE A 335 -56.88 19.74 14.61
N ARG A 336 -56.27 20.46 15.58
CA ARG A 336 -56.59 21.88 15.85
C ARG A 336 -56.24 22.78 14.67
N TYR A 337 -55.13 22.51 13.98
CA TYR A 337 -54.65 23.33 12.86
C TYR A 337 -55.51 23.17 11.59
N LEU A 338 -56.10 21.98 11.37
CA LEU A 338 -56.83 21.62 10.16
C LEU A 338 -58.34 21.38 10.36
N ILE A 339 -58.88 21.59 11.56
CA ILE A 339 -60.31 21.35 11.90
C ILE A 339 -61.30 21.92 10.88
N ASN A 340 -61.17 23.21 10.54
CA ASN A 340 -62.04 23.91 9.59
C ASN A 340 -61.47 23.93 8.15
N THR A 341 -60.60 22.99 7.81
CA THR A 341 -59.99 22.89 6.46
C THR A 341 -60.63 21.72 5.72
N PRO A 342 -61.20 21.92 4.52
CA PRO A 342 -61.71 20.82 3.70
C PRO A 342 -60.62 19.80 3.34
N ASP A 343 -61.04 18.60 2.96
CA ASP A 343 -60.16 17.58 2.36
C ASP A 343 -59.61 18.09 1.01
N GLY A 344 -58.40 17.64 0.66
CA GLY A 344 -57.66 18.08 -0.54
C GLY A 344 -56.20 18.44 -0.25
N ASN A 345 -55.58 19.16 -1.17
CA ASN A 345 -54.20 19.64 -1.03
C ASN A 345 -54.13 20.77 0.01
N VAL A 346 -53.36 20.55 1.09
CA VAL A 346 -53.17 21.50 2.19
C VAL A 346 -51.69 21.92 2.36
N LEU A 347 -50.86 21.66 1.35
CA LEU A 347 -49.40 21.87 1.35
C LEU A 347 -48.98 23.25 1.88
N GLU A 348 -49.50 24.32 1.30
CA GLU A 348 -49.14 25.70 1.66
C GLU A 348 -49.65 26.11 3.04
N LYS A 349 -50.61 25.38 3.62
CA LYS A 349 -51.01 25.56 5.02
C LYS A 349 -50.06 24.81 5.95
N VAL A 350 -49.78 23.53 5.68
CA VAL A 350 -48.90 22.68 6.51
C VAL A 350 -47.44 23.17 6.50
N LYS A 351 -46.97 23.76 5.38
CA LYS A 351 -45.63 24.40 5.29
C LYS A 351 -45.43 25.56 6.26
N LYS A 352 -46.45 26.38 6.52
CA LYS A 352 -46.32 27.61 7.34
C LYS A 352 -45.88 27.36 8.78
N THR A 353 -46.06 26.15 9.30
CA THR A 353 -45.67 25.78 10.66
C THR A 353 -44.72 24.57 10.70
N SER A 354 -44.06 24.25 9.58
CA SER A 354 -43.13 23.12 9.44
C SER A 354 -42.10 23.04 10.58
N HIS A 355 -41.37 24.12 10.82
CA HIS A 355 -40.37 24.27 11.89
C HIS A 355 -40.89 23.92 13.30
N ARG A 356 -42.20 23.98 13.53
CA ARG A 356 -42.84 23.66 14.80
C ARG A 356 -43.35 22.23 14.84
N TRP A 357 -44.14 21.82 13.85
CA TRP A 357 -44.79 20.50 13.89
C TRP A 357 -43.81 19.36 13.60
N ILE A 358 -42.78 19.58 12.77
CA ILE A 358 -41.76 18.56 12.48
C ILE A 358 -41.04 18.14 13.78
N LYS A 359 -40.82 19.06 14.71
CA LYS A 359 -40.23 18.76 16.04
C LYS A 359 -41.12 17.89 16.93
N MET A 360 -42.43 17.82 16.67
CA MET A 360 -43.39 16.95 17.36
C MET A 360 -43.43 15.54 16.76
N ALA A 361 -42.83 15.32 15.59
CA ALA A 361 -42.73 14.00 14.97
C ALA A 361 -41.69 13.13 15.70
N GLN A 362 -41.89 11.81 15.67
CA GLN A 362 -40.94 10.87 16.23
C GLN A 362 -39.95 10.41 15.18
N PHE A 363 -38.68 10.76 15.35
CA PHE A 363 -37.58 10.31 14.50
C PHE A 363 -36.90 9.05 15.03
N GLY A 364 -36.37 8.24 14.11
CA GLY A 364 -35.50 7.11 14.43
C GLY A 364 -34.60 6.72 13.26
N VAL A 365 -33.60 5.88 13.51
CA VAL A 365 -32.76 5.28 12.45
C VAL A 365 -32.73 3.76 12.64
N ILE A 366 -33.14 3.02 11.61
CA ILE A 366 -33.13 1.55 11.58
C ILE A 366 -31.70 1.06 11.81
N ARG A 367 -31.53 0.15 12.77
CA ARG A 367 -30.26 -0.53 13.00
C ARG A 367 -30.43 -2.02 12.74
N LYS A 368 -29.49 -2.58 11.97
CA LYS A 368 -29.42 -4.00 11.62
C LYS A 368 -28.39 -4.77 12.45
N ASP A 369 -27.70 -4.07 13.35
CA ASP A 369 -26.77 -4.66 14.31
C ASP A 369 -27.51 -5.05 15.60
N ASN A 370 -27.01 -6.08 16.28
CA ASN A 370 -27.58 -6.56 17.55
C ASN A 370 -27.40 -5.56 18.71
N ILE A 371 -26.74 -4.44 18.44
CA ILE A 371 -26.43 -3.33 19.34
C ILE A 371 -27.71 -2.81 20.02
N ILE A 372 -28.78 -2.55 19.26
CA ILE A 372 -30.04 -2.03 19.82
C ILE A 372 -30.98 -3.08 20.41
N ASN A 373 -30.73 -4.38 20.21
CA ASN A 373 -31.58 -5.47 20.74
C ASN A 373 -31.62 -5.50 22.28
N THR A 374 -30.66 -4.84 22.92
CA THR A 374 -30.52 -4.74 24.38
C THR A 374 -31.08 -3.44 24.97
N LEU A 375 -31.79 -2.62 24.16
CA LEU A 375 -32.45 -1.40 24.60
C LEU A 375 -33.90 -1.64 25.02
N GLY A 376 -34.34 -0.92 26.06
CA GLY A 376 -35.74 -0.87 26.47
C GLY A 376 -36.62 -0.09 25.48
N GLY A 377 -37.94 -0.34 25.53
CA GLY A 377 -38.92 0.25 24.61
C GLY A 377 -39.00 1.78 24.59
N SER A 378 -38.45 2.47 25.60
CA SER A 378 -38.33 3.93 25.62
C SER A 378 -37.33 4.49 24.59
N SER A 379 -36.35 3.68 24.17
CA SER A 379 -35.21 4.09 23.32
C SER A 379 -35.23 3.48 21.92
N VAL A 380 -36.27 2.70 21.58
CA VAL A 380 -36.44 2.08 20.25
C VAL A 380 -37.84 2.32 19.70
N ILE A 381 -37.93 2.45 18.38
CA ILE A 381 -39.17 2.35 17.62
C ILE A 381 -39.27 0.92 17.12
N ARG A 382 -40.43 0.28 17.35
CA ARG A 382 -40.75 -1.04 16.77
C ARG A 382 -41.48 -0.81 15.45
N LEU A 383 -40.96 -1.40 14.39
CA LEU A 383 -41.51 -1.34 13.04
C LEU A 383 -42.15 -2.69 12.69
N PRO A 384 -42.85 -2.80 11.54
CA PRO A 384 -43.18 -4.08 10.93
C PRO A 384 -41.96 -5.00 10.77
N ASP A 385 -42.22 -6.28 10.55
CA ASP A 385 -41.21 -7.33 10.31
C ASP A 385 -40.14 -7.47 11.41
N ASN A 386 -40.49 -7.11 12.65
CA ASN A 386 -39.60 -7.05 13.81
C ASN A 386 -38.37 -6.14 13.64
N GLN A 387 -38.39 -5.21 12.67
CA GLN A 387 -37.32 -4.22 12.55
C GLN A 387 -37.36 -3.25 13.73
N LEU A 388 -36.17 -2.84 14.19
CA LEU A 388 -36.00 -1.88 15.26
C LEU A 388 -35.26 -0.65 14.74
N ALA A 389 -35.70 0.53 15.14
CA ALA A 389 -34.99 1.77 14.91
C ALA A 389 -34.58 2.41 16.23
N LEU A 390 -33.34 2.88 16.30
CA LEU A 390 -32.82 3.68 17.40
C LEU A 390 -33.60 4.99 17.45
N LYS A 391 -34.29 5.24 18.56
CA LYS A 391 -35.18 6.39 18.70
C LYS A 391 -34.36 7.66 18.95
N LEU A 392 -34.63 8.70 18.17
CA LEU A 392 -33.97 10.01 18.29
C LEU A 392 -34.84 10.99 19.06
N ARG A 393 -34.20 12.03 19.59
CA ARG A 393 -34.83 13.21 20.20
C ARG A 393 -34.25 14.47 19.57
N ASN A 394 -35.03 15.55 19.62
CA ASN A 394 -34.49 16.89 19.42
C ASN A 394 -33.55 17.23 20.59
N GLY A 395 -32.56 18.07 20.30
CA GLY A 395 -31.70 18.72 21.27
C GLY A 395 -30.72 19.62 20.55
N GLU A 396 -29.55 19.80 21.15
CA GLU A 396 -28.53 20.74 20.70
C GLU A 396 -27.20 20.02 20.49
N ALA A 397 -26.43 20.48 19.50
CA ALA A 397 -25.04 20.12 19.26
C ALA A 397 -24.23 21.40 19.02
N THR A 398 -22.91 21.34 19.26
CA THR A 398 -22.02 22.47 18.95
C THR A 398 -21.55 22.38 17.50
N GLN A 399 -21.76 23.44 16.74
CA GLN A 399 -21.24 23.59 15.38
C GLN A 399 -20.60 24.98 15.26
N ASN A 400 -19.32 25.04 14.85
CA ASN A 400 -18.58 26.30 14.71
C ASN A 400 -18.65 27.21 15.97
N ASN A 401 -18.55 26.60 17.16
CA ASN A 401 -18.70 27.23 18.48
C ASN A 401 -20.07 27.85 18.80
N ILE A 402 -21.12 27.48 18.05
CA ILE A 402 -22.50 27.92 18.25
C ILE A 402 -23.37 26.70 18.56
N SER A 403 -24.35 26.84 19.46
CA SER A 403 -25.35 25.79 19.68
C SER A 403 -26.36 25.77 18.52
N VAL A 404 -26.55 24.61 17.91
CA VAL A 404 -27.47 24.38 16.79
C VAL A 404 -28.37 23.18 17.07
N GLU A 405 -29.55 23.17 16.44
CA GLU A 405 -30.50 22.07 16.59
C GLU A 405 -29.93 20.76 16.04
N ALA A 406 -30.16 19.66 16.75
CA ALA A 406 -29.74 18.33 16.32
C ALA A 406 -30.81 17.27 16.62
N LEU A 407 -30.84 16.23 15.79
CA LEU A 407 -31.45 14.96 16.14
C LEU A 407 -30.34 14.01 16.62
N LEU A 408 -30.47 13.55 17.85
CA LEU A 408 -29.49 12.71 18.54
C LEU A 408 -30.19 11.56 19.28
N PRO A 409 -29.48 10.49 19.67
CA PRO A 409 -30.11 9.32 20.27
C PRO A 409 -30.73 9.62 21.64
N ILE A 410 -31.79 8.87 21.97
CA ILE A 410 -32.31 8.83 23.35
C ILE A 410 -31.41 7.97 24.26
N SER A 411 -30.72 6.97 23.69
CA SER A 411 -29.72 6.19 24.42
C SER A 411 -28.51 7.04 24.76
N THR A 412 -27.94 6.85 25.95
CA THR A 412 -26.66 7.45 26.40
C THR A 412 -25.44 6.57 26.13
N ARG A 413 -25.60 5.34 25.60
CA ARG A 413 -24.46 4.48 25.30
C ARG A 413 -23.67 5.03 24.11
N VAL A 414 -22.34 5.08 24.22
CA VAL A 414 -21.39 5.55 23.19
C VAL A 414 -21.69 4.94 21.82
N LEU A 415 -21.79 3.61 21.76
CA LEU A 415 -22.02 2.82 20.55
C LEU A 415 -23.35 3.09 19.81
N HIS A 416 -24.18 4.00 20.32
CA HIS A 416 -25.37 4.53 19.64
C HIS A 416 -25.21 6.00 19.19
N GLN A 417 -24.19 6.72 19.69
CA GLN A 417 -23.95 8.14 19.43
C GLN A 417 -23.42 8.45 18.03
N ASP A 418 -23.12 7.44 17.21
CA ASP A 418 -22.72 7.64 15.82
C ASP A 418 -23.82 8.35 14.99
N ILE A 419 -25.09 8.14 15.35
CA ILE A 419 -26.24 8.86 14.78
C ILE A 419 -26.33 10.26 15.38
N LEU A 420 -25.53 11.18 14.83
CA LEU A 420 -25.65 12.61 15.09
C LEU A 420 -26.03 13.35 13.81
N LEU A 421 -27.22 13.96 13.82
CA LEU A 421 -27.79 14.71 12.70
C LEU A 421 -27.89 16.18 13.11
N ILE A 422 -26.80 16.91 12.90
CA ILE A 422 -26.63 18.33 13.17
C ILE A 422 -27.35 19.15 12.08
N ASN A 423 -28.13 20.13 12.52
CA ASN A 423 -28.88 21.08 11.70
C ASN A 423 -29.66 20.42 10.54
N PRO A 424 -30.61 19.51 10.83
CA PRO A 424 -31.34 18.75 9.81
C PRO A 424 -32.42 19.61 9.15
N TYR A 425 -32.24 19.91 7.86
CA TYR A 425 -33.16 20.69 7.05
C TYR A 425 -34.20 19.81 6.36
N PHE A 426 -35.46 20.01 6.73
CA PHE A 426 -36.59 19.30 6.15
C PHE A 426 -37.45 20.21 5.25
N GLN A 427 -37.88 19.69 4.11
CA GLN A 427 -38.89 20.30 3.25
C GLN A 427 -40.13 19.40 3.13
N ILE A 428 -41.27 20.00 2.80
CA ILE A 428 -42.53 19.29 2.60
C ILE A 428 -42.88 19.37 1.12
N ASN A 429 -42.93 18.21 0.47
CA ASN A 429 -43.14 18.09 -0.97
C ASN A 429 -44.62 17.91 -1.31
N SER A 430 -45.38 17.21 -0.46
CA SER A 430 -46.83 17.06 -0.56
C SER A 430 -47.48 17.09 0.83
N ALA A 431 -48.72 17.55 0.91
CA ALA A 431 -49.56 17.37 2.08
C ALA A 431 -51.03 17.30 1.65
N VAL A 432 -51.69 16.17 1.89
CA VAL A 432 -53.06 15.91 1.44
C VAL A 432 -53.90 15.51 2.65
N LYS A 433 -54.96 16.28 2.93
CA LYS A 433 -55.99 15.92 3.90
C LYS A 433 -57.03 15.03 3.22
N LYS A 434 -57.34 13.87 3.79
CA LYS A 434 -58.34 12.92 3.27
C LYS A 434 -58.90 12.06 4.41
N GLN A 435 -60.23 11.99 4.53
CA GLN A 435 -60.95 11.02 5.35
C GLN A 435 -60.45 10.93 6.82
N GLY A 436 -60.23 12.08 7.46
CA GLY A 436 -59.74 12.12 8.84
C GLY A 436 -58.24 11.90 8.99
N LYS A 437 -57.47 11.92 7.89
CA LYS A 437 -56.00 11.80 7.91
C LYS A 437 -55.32 12.93 7.14
N LEU A 438 -54.07 13.18 7.50
CA LEU A 438 -53.14 14.04 6.77
C LEU A 438 -51.94 13.19 6.33
N ILE A 439 -51.79 13.02 5.03
CA ILE A 439 -50.65 12.32 4.41
C ILE A 439 -49.63 13.38 3.96
N VAL A 440 -48.39 13.29 4.43
CA VAL A 440 -47.32 14.27 4.18
C VAL A 440 -46.08 13.60 3.61
N GLU A 441 -45.58 14.05 2.45
CA GLU A 441 -44.22 13.71 2.00
C GLU A 441 -43.22 14.72 2.58
N LEU A 442 -42.44 14.28 3.56
CA LEU A 442 -41.32 15.00 4.17
C LEU A 442 -40.00 14.58 3.51
N GLU A 443 -39.10 15.52 3.22
CA GLU A 443 -37.77 15.23 2.68
C GLU A 443 -36.68 15.89 3.52
N LEU A 444 -35.68 15.10 3.96
CA LEU A 444 -34.45 15.60 4.56
C LEU A 444 -33.46 15.94 3.44
N TYR A 445 -33.26 17.22 3.15
CA TYR A 445 -32.47 17.66 1.98
C TYR A 445 -31.07 18.20 2.34
N ASN A 446 -30.81 18.52 3.61
CA ASN A 446 -29.46 18.84 4.09
C ASN A 446 -29.31 18.46 5.57
N VAL A 447 -28.15 17.93 5.96
CA VAL A 447 -27.79 17.62 7.35
C VAL A 447 -26.27 17.50 7.46
N ASN A 448 -25.67 17.81 8.61
CA ASN A 448 -24.22 17.72 8.82
C ASN A 448 -23.40 18.50 7.76
N GLU A 449 -23.92 19.63 7.29
CA GLU A 449 -23.39 20.45 6.17
C GLU A 449 -23.42 19.76 4.79
N GLN A 450 -23.95 18.54 4.69
CA GLN A 450 -24.05 17.78 3.44
C GLN A 450 -25.46 17.87 2.84
N SER A 451 -25.53 18.22 1.55
CA SER A 451 -26.78 18.19 0.78
C SER A 451 -27.13 16.78 0.33
N LEU A 452 -28.33 16.33 0.69
CA LEU A 452 -28.86 15.01 0.37
C LEU A 452 -29.82 15.09 -0.83
N LYS A 453 -30.07 13.95 -1.48
CA LYS A 453 -30.97 13.85 -2.64
C LYS A 453 -32.00 12.73 -2.41
N ASN A 454 -33.27 13.03 -2.63
CA ASN A 454 -34.38 12.08 -2.64
C ASN A 454 -34.59 11.31 -1.31
N LEU A 455 -34.21 11.89 -0.16
CA LEU A 455 -34.43 11.28 1.16
C LEU A 455 -35.85 11.60 1.66
N LYS A 456 -36.83 11.00 0.98
CA LYS A 456 -38.26 11.23 1.19
C LYS A 456 -38.86 10.22 2.17
N ARG A 457 -39.85 10.65 2.94
CA ARG A 457 -40.67 9.85 3.84
C ARG A 457 -42.12 10.32 3.81
N GLU A 458 -43.02 9.37 3.59
CA GLU A 458 -44.44 9.59 3.82
C GLU A 458 -44.74 9.45 5.32
N ILE A 459 -45.56 10.36 5.85
CA ILE A 459 -46.03 10.36 7.23
C ILE A 459 -47.54 10.45 7.19
N GLU A 460 -48.22 9.50 7.82
CA GLU A 460 -49.66 9.53 8.04
C GLU A 460 -49.94 10.06 9.46
N ILE A 461 -50.71 11.14 9.54
CA ILE A 461 -51.08 11.84 10.78
C ILE A 461 -52.61 11.77 10.92
N GLU A 462 -53.10 11.30 12.06
CA GLU A 462 -54.55 11.22 12.36
C GLU A 462 -55.10 12.59 12.76
N LEU A 463 -56.29 12.96 12.26
CA LEU A 463 -56.92 14.29 12.40
C LEU A 463 -58.22 14.31 13.22
#